data_AF-A0A938JIL7-F1
#
_entry.id   AF-A0A938JIL7-F1
#
_cell.length_a   1.000
_cell.length_b   1.000
_cell.length_c   1.000
_cell.angle_alpha   90.00
_cell.angle_beta   90.00
_cell.angle_gamma   90.00
#
_symmetry.space_group_name_H-M   'P 1'
#
loop_
_entity.id
_entity.type
_entity.pdbx_description
1 polymer ?
#
loop_
_entity_poly.entity_id
_entity_poly.type
_entity_poly.pdbx_seq_one_letter_code
_entity_poly.pdbx_strand_id
1 'polypeptide(L)' 'MSKGSAAARGPAEPPEPGLDPYRVLEVHADARPEVIEAAFTVLREIACRDEADGARQLVRLTWARRVLLDP' A
#
# COMPACT_ATOMS: atom_id res chain seq x y z
N MET A 1 -6.47 31.50 18.62
CA MET A 1 -5.85 30.84 17.45
C MET A 1 -4.88 29.80 17.98
N SER A 2 -5.31 28.54 18.13
CA SER A 2 -4.43 27.46 18.59
C SER A 2 -3.82 26.76 17.38
N LYS A 3 -2.51 26.96 17.20
CA LYS A 3 -1.65 26.14 16.35
C LYS A 3 -1.37 24.82 17.08
N GLY A 4 -1.24 23.74 16.30
CA GLY A 4 -0.39 22.62 16.65
C GLY A 4 -1.13 21.33 16.98
N SER A 5 -1.20 20.42 16.02
CA SER A 5 -0.48 19.15 16.13
C SER A 5 -0.54 18.46 14.78
N ALA A 6 0.53 18.64 13.98
CA ALA A 6 0.81 17.71 12.92
C ALA A 6 1.19 16.40 13.62
N ALA A 7 0.23 15.48 13.73
CA ALA A 7 0.51 14.12 14.15
C ALA A 7 1.61 13.61 13.22
N ALA A 8 2.81 13.47 13.77
CA ALA A 8 3.93 12.88 13.09
C ALA A 8 3.45 11.52 12.59
N ARG A 9 3.37 11.37 11.26
CA ARG A 9 3.20 10.06 10.64
C ARG A 9 4.44 9.26 11.02
N GLY A 10 4.33 8.48 12.11
CA GLY A 10 5.29 7.43 12.40
C GLY A 10 5.44 6.53 11.17
N PRO A 11 6.56 5.81 11.03
CA PRO A 11 6.66 4.81 9.99
C PRO A 11 5.42 3.91 10.08
N ALA A 12 4.70 3.80 8.97
CA ALA A 12 3.60 2.85 8.87
C ALA A 12 4.09 1.50 9.41
N GLU A 13 3.34 0.89 10.33
CA GLU A 13 3.70 -0.42 10.84
C GLU A 13 3.95 -1.36 9.66
N PRO A 14 5.04 -2.16 9.68
CA PRO A 14 5.28 -3.12 8.62
C PRO A 14 4.07 -4.05 8.49
N PRO A 15 3.71 -4.46 7.27
CA PRO A 15 2.55 -5.32 7.07
C PRO A 15 2.73 -6.65 7.80
N GLU A 16 1.62 -7.33 8.06
CA GLU A 16 1.62 -8.57 8.84
C GLU A 16 2.57 -9.63 8.23
N PRO A 17 3.26 -10.44 9.05
CA PRO A 17 4.19 -11.45 8.55
C PRO A 17 3.51 -12.47 7.64
N GLY A 18 4.21 -12.91 6.58
CA GLY A 18 3.73 -13.97 5.68
C GLY A 18 2.78 -13.51 4.57
N LEU A 19 2.60 -12.20 4.38
CA LEU A 19 1.85 -11.67 3.24
C LEU A 19 2.59 -11.92 1.92
N ASP A 20 1.82 -12.30 0.89
CA ASP A 20 2.29 -12.45 -0.48
C ASP A 20 2.07 -11.10 -1.22
N PRO A 21 3.14 -10.42 -1.67
CA PRO A 21 3.01 -9.12 -2.31
C PRO A 21 2.24 -9.17 -3.64
N TYR A 22 2.27 -10.30 -4.36
CA TYR A 22 1.50 -10.46 -5.60
C TYR A 22 0.00 -10.54 -5.32
N ARG A 23 -0.38 -11.21 -4.23
CA ARG A 23 -1.77 -11.28 -3.78
C ARG A 23 -2.28 -9.95 -3.25
N VAL A 24 -1.43 -9.20 -2.55
CA VAL A 24 -1.78 -7.86 -2.05
C VAL A 24 -2.08 -6.88 -3.19
N LEU A 25 -1.33 -6.95 -4.30
CA LEU A 25 -1.60 -6.14 -5.49
C LEU A 25 -2.56 -6.79 -6.49
N GLU A 26 -3.10 -7.97 -6.18
CA GLU A 26 -4.00 -8.72 -7.04
C GLU A 26 -3.45 -8.96 -8.47
N VAL A 27 -2.15 -9.23 -8.58
CA VAL A 27 -1.45 -9.49 -9.85
C VAL A 27 -0.84 -10.90 -9.89
N HIS A 28 -0.51 -11.35 -11.10
CA HIS A 28 0.23 -12.61 -11.30
C HIS A 28 1.71 -12.48 -10.88
N ALA A 29 2.34 -13.61 -10.52
CA ALA A 29 3.77 -13.65 -10.17
C ALA A 29 4.69 -13.15 -11.31
N ASP A 30 4.28 -13.38 -12.56
CA ASP A 30 4.99 -12.95 -13.77
C ASP A 30 4.54 -11.56 -14.27
N ALA A 31 3.83 -10.78 -13.44
CA ALA A 31 3.38 -9.45 -13.83
C ALA A 31 4.57 -8.54 -14.16
N ARG A 32 4.46 -7.84 -15.29
CA ARG A 32 5.45 -6.83 -15.66
C ARG A 32 5.39 -5.61 -14.72
N PRO A 33 6.49 -4.84 -14.59
CA PRO A 33 6.52 -3.63 -13.77
C PRO A 33 5.37 -2.65 -14.05
N GLU A 34 4.98 -2.47 -15.31
CA GLU A 34 3.91 -1.54 -15.68
C GLU A 34 2.52 -2.01 -15.18
N VAL A 35 2.32 -3.33 -15.10
CA VAL A 35 1.09 -3.93 -14.56
C VAL A 35 1.04 -3.78 -13.05
N ILE A 36 2.17 -3.98 -12.37
CA ILE A 36 2.32 -3.77 -10.92
C ILE A 36 1.97 -2.32 -10.55
N GLU A 37 2.50 -1.34 -11.30
CA GLU A 37 2.22 0.08 -11.10
C GLU A 37 0.75 0.45 -11.34
N ALA A 38 0.15 -0.09 -12.40
CA ALA A 38 -1.25 0.12 -12.72
C ALA A 38 -2.17 -0.44 -11.61
N ALA A 39 -1.90 -1.67 -11.16
CA ALA A 39 -2.66 -2.31 -10.09
C ALA A 39 -2.55 -1.53 -8.77
N PHE A 40 -1.32 -1.14 -8.39
CA PHE A 40 -1.10 -0.30 -7.21
C PHE A 40 -1.90 1.01 -7.28
N THR A 41 -1.88 1.69 -8.43
CA THR A 41 -2.58 2.97 -8.60
C THR A 41 -4.08 2.83 -8.35
N VAL A 42 -4.72 1.84 -8.96
CA VAL A 42 -6.16 1.58 -8.79
C VAL A 42 -6.51 1.19 -7.36
N LEU A 43 -5.79 0.22 -6.78
CA LEU A 43 -6.06 -0.27 -5.43
C LEU A 43 -5.83 0.82 -4.36
N ARG A 44 -4.83 1.69 -4.57
CA ARG A 44 -4.58 2.84 -3.70
C ARG A 44 -5.75 3.83 -3.70
N GLU A 45 -6.35 4.10 -4.87
CA GLU A 45 -7.51 4.98 -4.96
C GLU A 45 -8.74 4.41 -4.25
N ILE A 46 -8.96 3.10 -4.37
CA ILE A 46 -10.02 2.38 -3.65
C ILE A 46 -9.77 2.49 -2.14
N ALA A 47 -8.56 2.17 -1.69
CA ALA A 47 -8.18 2.25 -0.28
C ALA A 47 -8.30 3.67 0.30
N CYS A 48 -7.99 4.71 -0.47
CA CYS A 48 -8.17 6.10 -0.03
C CYS A 48 -9.63 6.49 0.22
N ARG A 49 -10.60 5.76 -0.33
CA ARG A 49 -12.04 6.00 -0.14
C ARG A 49 -12.66 5.11 0.94
N ASP A 50 -11.89 4.16 1.48
CA ASP A 50 -12.32 3.25 2.54
C ASP A 50 -11.98 3.85 3.91
N GLU A 51 -12.98 4.34 4.63
CA GLU A 51 -12.82 4.96 5.95
C GLU A 51 -12.60 3.94 7.07
N ALA A 52 -12.93 2.66 6.86
CA ALA A 52 -12.82 1.62 7.88
C ALA A 52 -11.42 1.00 7.87
N ASP A 53 -10.95 0.54 6.71
CA ASP A 53 -9.72 -0.25 6.58
C ASP A 53 -8.69 0.36 5.63
N GLY A 54 -9.00 1.49 4.99
CA GLY A 54 -8.17 2.10 3.95
C GLY A 54 -6.74 2.40 4.38
N ALA A 55 -6.53 2.89 5.61
CA ALA A 55 -5.20 3.15 6.13
C ALA A 55 -4.33 1.89 6.18
N ARG A 56 -4.89 0.76 6.67
CA ARG A 56 -4.19 -0.52 6.71
C ARG A 56 -3.91 -1.05 5.31
N GLN A 57 -4.88 -0.92 4.40
CA GLN A 57 -4.74 -1.34 3.01
C GLN A 57 -3.61 -0.56 2.30
N LEU A 58 -3.53 0.77 2.49
CA LEU A 58 -2.50 1.61 1.89
C LEU A 58 -1.08 1.21 2.31
N VAL A 59 -0.90 0.80 3.57
CA VAL A 59 0.38 0.31 4.07
C VAL A 59 0.80 -0.97 3.35
N ARG A 60 -0.11 -1.94 3.26
CA ARG A 60 0.14 -3.21 2.55
C ARG A 60 0.45 -2.98 1.07
N LEU A 61 -0.35 -2.15 0.38
CA LEU A 61 -0.16 -1.82 -1.04
C LEU A 61 1.19 -1.14 -1.29
N THR A 62 1.57 -0.18 -0.44
CA THR A 62 2.85 0.54 -0.57
C THR A 62 4.03 -0.40 -0.36
N TRP A 63 3.95 -1.28 0.63
CA TRP A 63 4.97 -2.30 0.86
C TRP A 63 5.08 -3.27 -0.32
N ALA A 64 3.97 -3.81 -0.82
CA ALA A 64 3.97 -4.77 -1.91
C ALA A 64 4.57 -4.18 -3.20
N ARG A 65 4.19 -2.94 -3.54
CA ARG A 65 4.80 -2.22 -4.67
C ARG A 65 6.32 -2.10 -4.52
N ARG A 66 6.80 -1.73 -3.33
CA ARG A 66 8.24 -1.59 -3.07
C ARG A 66 8.95 -2.92 -3.27
N VAL A 67 8.46 -3.99 -2.66
CA VAL A 67 9.08 -5.33 -2.75
C VAL A 67 9.14 -5.83 -4.20
N LEU A 68 8.11 -5.59 -5.01
CA LEU A 68 8.05 -6.13 -6.37
C LEU A 68 8.80 -5.30 -7.42
N LEU A 69 9.02 -4.00 -7.18
CA LEU A 69 9.70 -3.12 -8.12
C LEU A 69 11.14 -2.80 -7.74
N ASP A 70 11.49 -2.97 -6.47
CA ASP A 70 12.84 -2.74 -5.91
C ASP A 70 13.21 -3.92 -4.98
N PRO A 71 13.51 -5.10 -5.57
CA PRO A 71 13.76 -6.32 -4.82
C PRO A 71 15.12 -6.38 -4.12
#